data_AF-A0A6V8CHX7-F1
#
_entry.id   AF-A0A6V8CHX7-F1
#
_cell.length_a   1.000
_cell.length_b   1.000
_cell.length_c   1.000
_cell.angle_alpha   90.00
_cell.angle_beta   90.00
_cell.angle_gamma   90.00
#
_symmetry.space_group_name_H-M   'P 1'
#
loop_
_entity.id
_entity.type
_entity.pdbx_description
1 polymer ?
#
loop_
_entity_poly.entity_id
_entity_poly.type
_entity_poly.pdbx_seq_one_letter_code
_entity_poly.pdbx_strand_id
1 'polypeptide(L)' 'MEYPIVEIFHSVQGEGAHVGIPHIFVRFGNCNLRCEWCDTDFDTHEMQSCMQILEQILAFDCKRIIFTGGEPALQDLWP' A
#
# COMPACT_ATOMS: atom_id res chain seq x y z
N MET A 1 5.20 8.89 13.35
CA MET A 1 5.43 7.50 12.94
C MET A 1 5.72 7.50 11.46
N GLU A 2 6.69 6.71 11.03
CA GLU A 2 7.08 6.56 9.63
C GLU A 2 6.80 5.14 9.18
N TYR A 3 6.37 5.00 7.92
CA TYR A 3 6.04 3.73 7.31
C TYR A 3 6.93 3.50 6.09
N PRO A 4 7.37 2.25 5.86
CA PRO A 4 8.07 1.89 4.65
C PRO A 4 7.08 1.87 3.48
N ILE A 5 7.23 2.75 2.49
CA ILE A 5 6.34 2.85 1.33
C ILE A 5 7.12 2.55 0.06
N VAL A 6 6.63 1.57 -0.71
CA VAL A 6 7.13 1.27 -2.06
C VAL A 6 6.49 2.22 -3.07
N GLU A 7 5.16 2.31 -3.04
CA GLU A 7 4.40 3.17 -3.96
C GLU A 7 2.98 3.47 -3.44
N ILE A 8 2.44 4.61 -3.88
CA ILE A 8 1.04 4.99 -3.70
C ILE A 8 0.47 5.39 -5.06
N PHE A 9 -0.62 4.75 -5.50
CA PHE A 9 -1.18 4.99 -6.82
C PHE A 9 -2.69 4.75 -6.87
N HIS A 10 -3.36 5.34 -7.88
CA HIS A 10 -4.79 5.16 -8.13
C HIS A 10 -5.00 4.25 -9.34
N SER A 11 -5.76 3.16 -9.16
CA SER A 11 -6.07 2.19 -10.22
C SER A 11 -7.39 1.47 -9.95
N VAL A 12 -7.74 0.51 -10.80
CA VAL A 12 -8.92 -0.35 -10.65
C VAL A 12 -8.51 -1.67 -10.00
N GLN A 13 -9.23 -2.10 -8.97
CA GLN A 13 -8.94 -3.37 -8.30
C GLN A 13 -9.13 -4.55 -9.25
N GLY A 14 -8.11 -5.40 -9.34
CA GLY A 14 -8.07 -6.54 -10.25
C GLY A 14 -8.55 -7.86 -9.65
N GLU A 15 -8.69 -7.93 -8.32
CA GLU A 15 -8.89 -9.20 -7.60
C GLU A 15 -9.99 -9.16 -6.51
N GLY A 16 -10.53 -10.33 -6.19
CA GLY A 16 -11.47 -10.55 -5.10
C GLY A 16 -12.89 -10.03 -5.36
N ALA A 17 -13.60 -9.62 -4.30
CA ALA A 17 -14.99 -9.20 -4.39
C ALA A 17 -15.19 -7.80 -4.99
N HIS A 18 -14.14 -6.98 -5.02
CA HIS A 18 -14.19 -5.59 -5.47
C HIS A 18 -13.55 -5.38 -6.85
N VAL A 19 -13.40 -6.44 -7.64
CA VAL A 19 -12.88 -6.38 -9.01
C VAL A 19 -13.66 -5.34 -9.82
N GLY A 20 -12.94 -4.50 -10.56
CA GLY A 20 -13.53 -3.47 -11.41
C GLY A 20 -13.85 -2.15 -10.69
N ILE A 21 -13.61 -2.06 -9.38
CA ILE A 21 -13.88 -0.85 -8.59
C ILE A 21 -12.59 -0.04 -8.40
N PRO A 22 -12.59 1.28 -8.64
CA PRO A 22 -11.43 2.16 -8.40
C PRO A 22 -11.03 2.22 -6.92
N HIS A 23 -9.72 2.14 -6.67
CA HIS A 23 -9.10 2.22 -5.34
C HIS A 23 -7.77 2.97 -5.42
N ILE A 24 -7.40 3.61 -4.31
CA ILE A 24 -6.04 4.05 -4.05
C ILE A 24 -5.32 2.88 -3.39
N PHE A 25 -4.17 2.49 -3.93
CA PHE A 25 -3.31 1.45 -3.40
C PHE A 25 -2.18 2.11 -2.63
N VAL A 26 -1.96 1.66 -1.41
CA VAL A 26 -0.79 2.01 -0.60
C VAL A 26 -0.01 0.73 -0.40
N ARG A 27 1.11 0.61 -1.10
CA ARG A 27 2.00 -0.55 -1.04
C ARG A 27 3.10 -0.28 -0.03
N PHE A 28 3.10 -0.98 1.11
CA PHE A 28 4.19 -0.89 2.06
C PHE A 28 5.42 -1.67 1.59
N GLY A 29 6.57 -1.36 2.17
CA GLY A 29 7.77 -2.20 2.08
C GLY A 29 7.79 -3.25 3.17
N ASN A 30 8.75 -4.17 3.05
CA ASN A 30 9.00 -5.29 3.96
C ASN A 30 7.89 -6.36 4.00
N CYS A 31 8.32 -7.62 4.14
CA CYS A 31 7.46 -8.77 4.34
C CYS A 31 8.14 -9.75 5.30
N ASN A 32 7.38 -10.37 6.20
CA ASN A 32 7.85 -11.40 7.13
C ASN A 32 7.92 -12.79 6.48
N LEU A 33 7.41 -12.93 5.26
CA LEU A 33 7.50 -14.14 4.45
C LEU A 33 8.62 -14.03 3.40
N ARG A 34 9.00 -15.18 2.85
CA ARG A 34 9.99 -15.33 1.78
C ARG A 34 9.45 -16.29 0.72
N CYS A 35 8.29 -15.94 0.17
CA CYS A 35 7.61 -16.76 -0.84
C CYS A 35 8.44 -16.79 -2.12
N GLU A 36 8.79 -17.99 -2.61
CA GLU A 36 9.59 -18.18 -3.83
C GLU A 36 8.89 -17.67 -5.11
N TRP A 37 7.57 -17.46 -5.04
CA TRP A 37 6.70 -17.08 -6.15
C TRP A 37 6.23 -15.62 -6.06
N CYS A 38 6.82 -14.81 -5.16
CA CYS A 38 6.44 -13.41 -5.03
C CYS A 38 6.96 -12.60 -6.22
N ASP A 39 6.08 -11.82 -6.83
CA ASP A 39 6.35 -11.01 -8.03
C ASP A 39 6.63 -9.53 -7.71
N THR A 40 6.54 -9.15 -6.43
CA THR A 40 6.62 -7.76 -5.97
C THR A 40 7.93 -7.52 -5.23
N ASP A 41 8.71 -6.52 -5.65
CA ASP A 41 9.85 -6.02 -4.87
C ASP A 41 9.33 -5.17 -3.70
N PHE A 42 9.59 -5.62 -2.48
CA PHE A 42 9.25 -4.92 -1.24
C PHE A 42 10.49 -4.49 -0.44
N ASP A 43 11.70 -4.76 -0.95
CA ASP A 43 12.96 -4.38 -0.31
C ASP A 43 13.36 -2.95 -0.71
N THR A 44 13.00 -2.50 -1.90
CA THR A 44 13.21 -1.11 -2.36
C THR A 44 12.03 -0.21 -1.95
N HIS A 45 12.23 0.63 -0.93
CA HIS A 45 11.19 1.50 -0.38
C HIS A 45 11.75 2.76 0.27
N GLU A 46 10.89 3.75 0.50
CA GLU A 46 11.22 4.99 1.22
C GLU A 46 10.42 5.09 2.51
N MET A 47 11.03 5.64 3.56
CA MET A 47 10.31 5.94 4.79
C MET A 47 9.49 7.21 4.61
N GLN A 48 8.17 7.11 4.83
CA GLN A 48 7.25 8.23 4.72
C GLN A 48 6.46 8.40 6.02
N SER A 49 6.30 9.64 6.47
CA SER A 49 5.43 9.98 7.58
C SER A 49 3.95 9.81 7.21
N CYS A 50 3.10 9.58 8.21
CA CYS A 50 1.65 9.53 8.04
C CYS A 50 1.09 10.76 7.28
N MET A 51 1.63 11.95 7.55
CA MET A 51 1.20 13.18 6.88
C MET A 51 1.53 13.17 5.38
N GLN A 52 2.73 12.73 5.00
CA GLN A 52 3.11 12.62 3.58
C GLN A 52 2.26 11.59 2.83
N ILE A 53 1.90 10.48 3.48
CA ILE A 53 1.02 9.46 2.91
C ILE A 53 -0.39 10.04 2.72
N LEU A 54 -0.93 10.74 3.74
CA LEU A 54 -2.24 11.37 3.66
C LEU A 54 -2.30 12.43 2.56
N GLU A 55 -1.28 13.27 2.42
CA GLU A 55 -1.20 14.27 1.34
C GLU A 55 -1.28 13.61 -0.05
N GLN A 56 -0.58 12.50 -0.27
CA GLN A 56 -0.63 11.76 -1.53
C GLN A 56 -2.00 11.12 -1.78
N ILE A 57 -2.60 10.50 -0.76
CA ILE A 57 -3.94 9.88 -0.86
C ILE A 57 -5.00 10.94 -1.19
N LEU A 58 -4.96 12.09 -0.51
CA LEU A 58 -5.91 13.18 -0.68
C LEU A 58 -5.81 13.87 -2.05
N ALA A 59 -4.72 13.65 -2.80
CA ALA A 59 -4.58 14.15 -4.16
C ALA A 59 -5.44 13.38 -5.19
N PHE A 60 -5.95 12.20 -4.84
CA PHE A 60 -6.80 11.39 -5.71
C PHE A 60 -8.30 11.59 -5.40
N ASP A 61 -9.14 11.67 -6.44
CA ASP A 61 -10.61 11.65 -6.29
C ASP A 61 -11.13 10.22 -6.11
N CYS A 62 -10.74 9.57 -5.03
CA CYS A 62 -11.17 8.22 -4.70
C CYS A 62 -11.29 8.04 -3.17
N LYS A 63 -12.39 7.42 -2.74
CA LYS A 63 -12.70 7.24 -1.32
C LYS A 63 -12.33 5.86 -0.78
N ARG A 64 -11.83 4.97 -1.64
CA ARG A 64 -11.53 3.59 -1.29
C ARG A 64 -10.03 3.38 -1.32
N ILE A 65 -9.51 2.82 -0.23
CA ILE A 65 -8.07 2.61 -0.05
C ILE A 65 -7.85 1.13 0.18
N ILE A 66 -6.84 0.58 -0.48
CA ILE A 66 -6.32 -0.77 -0.24
C ILE A 66 -4.92 -0.62 0.33
N PHE A 67 -4.75 -1.08 1.56
CA PHE A 67 -3.44 -1.32 2.16
C PHE A 67 -2.96 -2.69 1.73
N THR A 68 -1.78 -2.75 1.12
CA THR A 68 -1.18 -3.98 0.56
C THR A 68 0.34 -3.90 0.67
N GLY A 69 1.04 -4.98 0.35
CA GLY A 69 2.48 -5.02 0.08
C GLY A 69 3.40 -4.57 1.23
N GLY A 70 4.60 -5.12 1.39
CA GLY A 70 4.74 -6.56 1.47
C GLY A 70 3.64 -7.09 2.39
N GLU A 71 3.91 -7.26 3.69
CA GLU A 71 2.85 -7.62 4.64
C GLU A 71 2.34 -6.36 5.36
N PRO A 72 1.16 -5.81 5.01
CA PRO A 72 0.62 -4.60 5.65
C PRO A 72 0.32 -4.80 7.14
N ALA A 73 0.04 -6.04 7.58
CA ALA A 73 -0.22 -6.33 9.00
C ALA A 73 1.03 -6.25 9.90
N LEU A 74 2.23 -6.06 9.32
CA LEU A 74 3.43 -5.73 10.09
C LEU A 74 3.47 -4.28 10.54
N GLN A 75 2.69 -3.42 9.88
CA GLN A 75 2.65 -2.00 10.20
C GLN A 75 1.65 -1.77 11.33
N ASP A 76 2.01 -0.88 12.25
CA ASP A 76 1.06 -0.39 13.25
C ASP A 76 0.12 0.62 12.58
N LEU A 77 -0.94 0.09 11.94
CA LEU A 77 -1.98 0.88 11.27
C LEU A 77 -3.08 1.33 12.24
N TRP A 78 -2.77 1.41 13.54
CA TRP A 78 -3.66 1.98 14.54
C TRP A 78 -4.13 3.38 14.07
N PRO A 79 -5.26 3.85 14.61
CA PRO A 79 -5.36 5.24 15.03
C PRO A 79 -4.14 5.77 15.81
#